data_AF-A0A534VI34-F1
#
_entry.id   AF-A0A534VI34-F1
#
_cell.length_a   1.000
_cell.length_b   1.000
_cell.length_c   1.000
_cell.angle_alpha   90.00
_cell.angle_beta   90.00
_cell.angle_gamma   90.00
#
_symmetry.space_group_name_H-M   'P 1'
#
loop_
_entity.id
_entity.type
_entity.pdbx_description
1 polymer ?
#
loop_
_entity_poly.entity_id
_entity_poly.type
_entity_poly.pdbx_seq_one_letter_code
_entity_poly.pdbx_strand_id
1 'polypeptide(L)'
;MRLVTYTFRGTTRLGALVGDAEVVDLNRACALHRAERGERRAWALADFLVPPDMLAFLQAGDPAMDAARAALAHVREYLRAQRDAAIVSGLLFRTDEPGFRL
;
A
#
# COMPACT_ATOMS: atom_id res chain seq x y z
N MET A 1 3.89 4.90 -11.24
CA MET A 1 4.00 4.28 -9.90
C MET A 1 5.35 3.61 -9.83
N ARG A 2 6.16 3.86 -8.80
CA ARG A 2 7.44 3.18 -8.59
C ARG A 2 7.22 2.13 -7.50
N LEU A 3 7.24 0.86 -7.89
CA LEU A 3 7.09 -0.25 -6.95
C LEU A 3 8.38 -0.42 -6.15
N VAL A 4 8.23 -0.77 -4.88
CA VAL A 4 9.32 -1.12 -3.99
C VAL A 4 8.91 -2.33 -3.17
N THR A 5 9.90 -3.13 -2.80
CA THR A 5 9.79 -4.01 -1.64
C THR A 5 10.39 -3.24 -0.47
N TYR A 6 9.73 -3.22 0.67
CA TYR A 6 10.28 -2.58 1.87
C TYR A 6 10.18 -3.55 3.04
N THR A 7 11.06 -3.38 4.02
CA THR A 7 11.02 -4.08 5.29
C THR A 7 10.80 -3.08 6.41
N PHE A 8 9.80 -3.30 7.25
CA PHE A 8 9.61 -2.55 8.49
C PHE A 8 9.53 -3.52 9.67
N ARG A 9 10.42 -3.36 10.65
CA ARG A 9 10.47 -4.20 11.88
C ARG A 9 10.39 -5.70 11.59
N GLY A 10 11.14 -6.15 10.58
CA GLY A 10 11.24 -7.57 10.20
C GLY A 10 10.12 -8.08 9.27
N THR A 11 9.14 -7.24 8.92
CA THR A 11 8.08 -7.61 7.98
C THR A 11 8.34 -6.98 6.62
N THR A 12 8.49 -7.82 5.59
CA THR A 12 8.75 -7.40 4.20
C THR A 12 7.46 -7.38 3.39
N ARG A 13 7.17 -6.28 2.70
CA ARG A 13 5.92 -6.07 1.95
C ARG A 13 6.14 -5.25 0.68
N LEU A 14 5.17 -5.35 -0.21
CA LEU A 14 5.02 -4.54 -1.42
C LEU A 14 4.54 -3.13 -1.05
N GLY A 15 5.20 -2.13 -1.62
CA GLY A 15 4.80 -0.74 -1.52
C GLY A 15 5.01 0.03 -2.82
N ALA A 16 4.63 1.31 -2.77
CA ALA A 16 4.94 2.28 -3.81
C ALA A 16 5.64 3.50 -3.20
N LEU A 17 6.75 3.90 -3.81
CA LEU A 17 7.42 5.15 -3.45
C LEU A 17 6.55 6.34 -3.88
N VAL A 18 6.27 7.24 -2.95
CA VAL A 18 5.55 8.51 -3.15
C VAL A 18 6.45 9.66 -2.73
N GLY A 19 6.69 10.59 -3.65
CA GLY A 19 7.77 11.57 -3.49
C GLY A 19 9.12 10.88 -3.40
N ASP A 20 10.01 11.43 -2.57
CA ASP A 20 11.39 10.96 -2.46
C ASP A 20 11.68 10.15 -1.19
N ALA A 21 10.83 10.27 -0.17
CA ALA A 21 11.13 9.77 1.19
C ALA A 21 9.99 8.98 1.83
N GLU A 22 8.96 8.59 1.07
CA GLU A 22 7.79 7.92 1.63
C GLU A 22 7.36 6.72 0.82
N VAL A 23 6.85 5.71 1.51
CA VAL A 23 6.34 4.47 0.91
C VAL A 23 4.93 4.23 1.41
N VAL A 24 4.00 3.99 0.48
CA VAL A 24 2.65 3.51 0.78
C VAL A 24 2.61 1.99 0.64
N ASP A 25 2.08 1.28 1.65
CA ASP A 25 1.77 -0.15 1.54
C ASP A 25 0.60 -0.35 0.57
N LEU A 26 0.84 -1.06 -0.53
CA LEU A 26 -0.14 -1.15 -1.62
C LEU A 26 -1.33 -2.08 -1.28
N ASN A 27 -1.10 -3.11 -0.47
CA ASN A 27 -2.16 -4.01 -0.03
C ASN A 27 -3.09 -3.29 0.96
N ARG A 28 -2.52 -2.56 1.94
CA ARG A 28 -3.28 -1.74 2.89
C ARG A 28 -4.01 -0.59 2.19
N ALA A 29 -3.36 0.04 1.21
CA ALA A 29 -4.01 1.04 0.36
C ALA A 29 -5.23 0.47 -0.36
N CYS A 30 -5.12 -0.75 -0.89
CA CYS A 30 -6.24 -1.42 -1.52
C CYS A 30 -7.34 -1.73 -0.50
N ALA A 31 -7.00 -2.24 0.68
CA ALA A 31 -7.98 -2.52 1.73
C ALA A 31 -8.76 -1.26 2.14
N LEU A 32 -8.07 -0.13 2.35
CA LEU A 32 -8.71 1.16 2.63
C LEU A 32 -9.66 1.57 1.48
N HIS A 33 -9.17 1.53 0.24
CA HIS A 33 -9.97 1.91 -0.92
C HIS A 33 -11.24 1.05 -1.09
N ARG A 34 -11.15 -0.26 -0.79
CA ARG A 34 -12.33 -1.16 -0.81
C ARG A 34 -13.28 -0.87 0.35
N ALA A 35 -12.76 -0.63 1.55
CA ALA A 35 -13.56 -0.33 2.72
C ALA A 35 -14.39 0.96 2.55
N GLU A 36 -13.79 2.03 2.02
CA GLU A 36 -14.50 3.30 1.77
C GLU A 36 -15.58 3.20 0.70
N ARG A 37 -15.52 2.17 -0.15
CA ARG A 37 -16.56 1.85 -1.14
C ARG A 37 -17.66 0.94 -0.59
N GLY A 38 -17.62 0.60 0.70
CA GLY A 38 -18.61 -0.27 1.34
C GLY A 38 -18.42 -1.76 1.04
N GLU A 39 -17.27 -2.16 0.48
CA GLU A 39 -17.00 -3.57 0.17
C GLU A 39 -16.83 -4.39 1.46
N ARG A 40 -17.65 -5.44 1.58
CA ARG A 40 -17.50 -6.40 2.68
C ARG A 40 -16.19 -7.17 2.50
N ARG A 41 -15.49 -7.46 3.61
CA ARG A 41 -14.20 -8.17 3.60
C ARG A 41 -13.10 -7.48 2.78
N ALA A 42 -13.04 -6.15 2.86
CA ALA A 42 -12.06 -5.32 2.18
C ALA A 42 -10.60 -5.83 2.25
N TRP A 43 -10.18 -6.35 3.40
CA TRP A 43 -8.86 -6.97 3.58
C TRP A 43 -8.66 -8.22 2.73
N ALA A 44 -9.61 -9.16 2.73
CA ALA A 44 -9.53 -10.36 1.91
C ALA A 44 -9.54 -10.04 0.41
N LEU A 45 -10.29 -9.02 0.00
CA LEU A 45 -10.25 -8.51 -1.36
C LEU A 45 -8.89 -7.89 -1.69
N ALA A 46 -8.28 -7.15 -0.76
CA ALA A 46 -6.95 -6.60 -0.96
C ALA A 46 -5.88 -7.68 -1.06
N ASP A 47 -5.93 -8.72 -0.23
CA ASP A 47 -4.99 -9.85 -0.30
C ASP A 47 -5.06 -10.59 -1.63
N PHE A 48 -6.25 -10.67 -2.23
CA PHE A 48 -6.46 -11.25 -3.55
C PHE A 48 -6.03 -10.31 -4.69
N LEU A 49 -6.47 -9.05 -4.66
CA LEU A 49 -6.26 -8.09 -5.75
C LEU A 49 -4.85 -7.51 -5.78
N VAL A 50 -4.29 -7.23 -4.60
CA VAL A 50 -2.97 -6.61 -4.44
C VAL A 50 -2.24 -7.38 -3.33
N PRO A 51 -1.73 -8.59 -3.63
CA PRO A 51 -0.96 -9.36 -2.68
C PRO A 51 0.20 -8.52 -2.10
N PRO A 52 0.50 -8.65 -0.80
CA PRO A 52 1.56 -7.87 -0.17
C PRO A 52 2.96 -8.37 -0.52
N ASP A 53 3.09 -9.46 -1.27
CA ASP A 53 4.35 -9.98 -1.78
C ASP A 53 4.57 -9.53 -3.24
N MET A 54 5.79 -9.10 -3.56
CA MET A 54 6.13 -8.57 -4.89
C MET A 54 5.95 -9.62 -5.99
N LEU A 55 6.37 -10.87 -5.74
CA LEU A 55 6.31 -11.91 -6.74
C LEU A 55 4.84 -12.30 -7.02
N ALA A 56 4.06 -12.54 -5.97
CA ALA A 56 2.63 -12.83 -6.10
C ALA A 56 1.87 -11.69 -6.81
N PHE A 57 2.20 -10.45 -6.50
CA PHE A 57 1.62 -9.27 -7.16
C PHE A 57 1.94 -9.24 -8.67
N LEU A 58 3.20 -9.46 -9.05
CA LEU A 58 3.60 -9.47 -10.46
C LEU A 58 2.95 -10.64 -11.24
N GLN A 59 2.81 -11.80 -10.60
CA GLN A 59 2.13 -12.97 -11.19
C GLN A 59 0.64 -12.73 -11.41
N ALA A 60 -0.01 -11.91 -10.58
CA ALA A 60 -1.40 -11.53 -10.74
C ALA A 60 -1.64 -10.58 -11.93
N GLY A 61 -0.59 -9.96 -12.48
CA GLY A 61 -0.62 -9.25 -13.76
C GLY A 61 -1.43 -7.94 -13.76
N ASP A 62 -2.02 -7.63 -14.92
CA ASP A 62 -2.69 -6.35 -15.17
C ASP A 62 -3.82 -6.02 -14.16
N PRO A 63 -4.71 -6.97 -13.77
CA PRO A 63 -5.74 -6.69 -12.77
C PRO A 63 -5.19 -6.19 -11.43
N ALA A 64 -4.05 -6.73 -10.99
CA ALA A 64 -3.40 -6.30 -9.76
C ALA A 64 -2.76 -4.92 -9.93
N MET A 65 -2.13 -4.67 -11.08
CA MET A 65 -1.55 -3.37 -11.40
C MET A 65 -2.61 -2.26 -11.41
N ASP A 66 -3.78 -2.51 -12.01
CA ASP A 66 -4.89 -1.56 -12.05
C ASP A 66 -5.48 -1.31 -10.66
N ALA A 67 -5.67 -2.37 -9.87
CA ALA A 67 -6.11 -2.25 -8.48
C ALA A 67 -5.13 -1.42 -7.63
N ALA A 68 -3.82 -1.66 -7.76
CA ALA A 68 -2.79 -0.91 -7.05
C ALA A 68 -2.75 0.57 -7.47
N ARG A 69 -2.93 0.87 -8.77
CA ARG A 69 -3.00 2.27 -9.26
C ARG A 69 -4.21 3.00 -8.69
N ALA A 70 -5.39 2.37 -8.71
CA ALA A 70 -6.61 2.94 -8.15
C ALA A 70 -6.46 3.19 -6.64
N ALA A 71 -5.93 2.20 -5.91
CA ALA A 71 -5.66 2.31 -4.48
C ALA A 71 -4.68 3.45 -4.17
N LEU A 72 -3.57 3.55 -4.91
CA LEU A 72 -2.58 4.61 -4.70
C LEU A 72 -3.15 6.01 -5.02
N ALA A 73 -3.95 6.14 -6.07
CA ALA A 73 -4.63 7.40 -6.40
C ALA A 73 -5.57 7.83 -5.27
N HIS A 74 -6.32 6.89 -4.72
CA HIS A 74 -7.20 7.12 -3.58
C HIS A 74 -6.44 7.53 -2.32
N VAL A 75 -5.36 6.82 -1.97
CA VAL A 75 -4.54 7.14 -0.80
C VAL A 75 -3.92 8.52 -0.91
N ARG A 76 -3.52 8.99 -2.10
CA ARG A 76 -3.01 10.35 -2.28
C ARG A 76 -4.00 11.43 -1.85
N GLU A 77 -5.30 11.21 -2.06
CA GLU A 77 -6.33 12.12 -1.57
C GLU A 77 -6.51 11.97 -0.06
N TYR A 78 -6.62 10.73 0.43
CA TYR A 78 -6.75 10.42 1.85
C TYR A 78 -5.63 11.07 2.70
N LEU A 79 -4.39 11.05 2.21
CA LEU A 79 -3.22 11.61 2.89
C LEU A 79 -3.26 13.14 3.05
N ARG A 80 -4.08 13.87 2.29
CA ARG A 80 -4.23 15.32 2.48
C ARG A 80 -4.93 15.66 3.80
N ALA A 81 -5.81 14.78 4.27
CA ALA A 81 -6.58 14.98 5.49
C ALA A 81 -6.12 14.07 6.65
N GLN A 82 -5.59 12.89 6.36
CA GLN A 82 -5.39 11.82 7.35
C GLN A 82 -3.95 11.29 7.39
N ARG A 83 -2.96 12.17 7.20
CA ARG A 83 -1.55 11.78 7.14
C ARG A 83 -1.07 11.06 8.41
N ASP A 84 -1.33 11.62 9.59
CA ASP A 84 -0.86 11.04 10.85
C ASP A 84 -1.52 9.69 11.12
N ALA A 85 -2.81 9.56 10.82
CA ALA A 85 -3.53 8.29 10.91
C ALA A 85 -2.96 7.24 9.92
N ALA A 86 -2.52 7.66 8.74
CA ALA A 86 -1.88 6.78 7.76
C ALA A 86 -0.53 6.25 8.27
N ILE A 87 0.25 7.07 8.98
CA ILE A 87 1.51 6.65 9.59
C ILE A 87 1.23 5.65 10.71
N VAL A 88 0.31 5.97 11.63
CA VAL A 88 -0.03 5.11 12.78
C VAL A 88 -0.59 3.75 12.34
N SER A 89 -1.38 3.71 11.27
CA SER A 89 -1.94 2.46 10.73
C SER A 89 -0.93 1.65 9.89
N GLY A 90 0.25 2.19 9.61
CA GLY A 90 1.23 1.60 8.70
C GLY A 90 0.75 1.55 7.25
N LEU A 91 -0.13 2.47 6.86
CA LEU A 91 -0.46 2.71 5.46
C LEU A 91 0.66 3.50 4.77
N LEU A 92 1.26 4.44 5.49
CA LEU A 92 2.36 5.30 5.04
C LEU A 92 3.57 5.10 5.95
N PHE A 93 4.75 4.96 5.35
CA PHE A 93 6.02 4.90 6.06
C PHE A 93 6.95 5.98 5.53
N ARG A 94 7.79 6.52 6.43
CA ARG A 94 8.92 7.36 6.03
C ARG A 94 10.16 6.50 5.89
N THR A 95 10.96 6.76 4.85
CA THR A 95 12.15 5.95 4.57
C THR A 95 13.27 6.17 5.59
N ASP A 96 13.20 7.25 6.38
CA ASP A 96 14.12 7.58 7.47
C ASP A 96 13.70 6.99 8.83
N GLU A 97 12.56 6.29 8.90
CA GLU A 97 12.05 5.76 10.15
C GLU A 97 12.92 4.60 10.69
N PRO A 98 13.22 4.55 11.99
CA PRO A 98 13.94 3.44 12.59
C PRO A 98 13.30 2.08 12.30
N GLY A 99 14.10 1.18 11.72
CA GLY A 99 13.66 -0.17 11.37
C GLY A 99 13.00 -0.28 9.99
N PHE A 100 12.92 0.82 9.23
CA PHE A 100 12.56 0.82 7.81
C PHE A 100 13.78 0.53 6.93
N ARG A 101 13.59 -0.25 5.87
CA ARG A 101 14.59 -0.53 4.82
C ARG A 101 13.89 -0.69 3.47
N LEU A 102 14.53 -0.20 2.41
CA LEU A 102 14.18 -0.46 1.01
C LEU A 102 15.00 -1.64 0.46
#